data_AF-A0A1I3EJL2-F1
#
_entry.id   AF-A0A1I3EJL2-F1
#
_cell.length_a   1.000
_cell.length_b   1.000
_cell.length_c   1.000
_cell.angle_alpha   90.00
_cell.angle_beta   90.00
_cell.angle_gamma   90.00
#
_symmetry.space_group_name_H-M   'P 1'
#
loop_
_entity.id
_entity.type
_entity.pdbx_description
1 polymer ?
#
loop_
_entity_poly.entity_id
_entity_poly.type
_entity_poly.pdbx_seq_one_letter_code
_entity_poly.pdbx_strand_id
1 'polypeptide(L)' 'MKVLIHDGLGIWLCARRLNQGKFHWAGNGYGDRVELSPEQVTALVQGLPWQRIGPAGAISVL' A
#
# COMPACT_ATOMS: atom_id res chain seq x y z
N MET A 1 7.82 5.52 2.50
CA MET A 1 6.84 4.79 3.33
C MET A 1 7.59 4.04 4.41
N LYS A 2 7.02 4.02 5.61
CA LYS A 2 7.51 3.23 6.74
C LYS A 2 6.41 2.21 7.07
N VAL A 3 6.76 0.93 7.13
CA VAL A 3 5.87 -0.16 7.53
C VAL A 3 6.42 -0.74 8.82
N LEU A 4 5.62 -0.74 9.87
CA LEU A 4 5.92 -1.43 11.12
C LEU A 4 5.22 -2.79 11.09
N ILE A 5 5.98 -3.86 11.35
CA ILE A 5 5.47 -5.24 11.40
C ILE A 5 5.75 -5.78 12.79
N HIS A 6 4.74 -6.32 13.45
CA HIS A 6 4.89 -7.08 14.68
C HIS A 6 4.81 -8.58 14.36
N ASP A 7 5.84 -9.34 14.71
CA ASP A 7 5.95 -10.77 14.38
C ASP A 7 5.68 -11.70 15.57
N GLY A 8 5.29 -11.14 16.73
CA GLY A 8 5.08 -11.88 17.97
C GLY A 8 6.29 -11.92 18.91
N LEU A 9 7.48 -11.60 18.40
CA LEU A 9 8.73 -11.52 19.18
C LEU A 9 9.23 -10.07 19.31
N GLY A 10 8.94 -9.25 18.31
CA GLY A 10 9.33 -7.85 18.30
C GLY A 10 8.70 -7.07 17.16
N ILE A 11 9.31 -5.92 16.86
CA ILE A 11 8.84 -5.00 15.83
C ILE A 11 9.94 -4.79 14.80
N TRP A 12 9.58 -4.93 13.52
CA TRP A 12 10.43 -4.62 12.39
C TRP A 12 9.96 -3.35 11.70
N LEU A 13 10.89 -2.56 11.17
CA LEU A 13 10.61 -1.38 10.35
C LEU A 13 11.18 -1.59 8.95
N CYS A 14 10.29 -1.64 7.95
CA CYS A 14 10.67 -1.55 6.55
C CYS A 14 10.48 -0.11 6.06
N ALA A 15 11.56 0.52 5.56
CA ALA A 15 11.50 1.85 4.99
C ALA A 15 11.89 1.82 3.51
N ARG A 16 11.05 2.41 2.66
CA ARG A 16 11.32 2.58 1.22
C ARG A 16 11.10 4.01 0.77
N ARG A 17 11.95 4.50 -0.14
CA ARG A 17 11.70 5.74 -0.86
C ARG A 17 10.51 5.54 -1.79
N LEU A 18 9.63 6.53 -1.83
CA LEU A 18 8.45 6.49 -2.70
C LEU A 18 8.80 7.09 -4.05
N ASN A 19 8.26 6.50 -5.12
CA ASN A 19 8.55 6.91 -6.49
C ASN A 19 8.24 8.41 -6.72
N GLN A 20 7.22 8.95 -6.05
CA GLN A 20 6.86 10.38 -6.10
C GLN A 20 7.18 11.15 -4.80
N GLY A 21 8.09 10.63 -3.98
CA GLY A 21 8.53 11.28 -2.74
C GLY A 21 7.52 11.33 -1.59
N LYS A 22 6.23 11.02 -1.84
CA LYS A 22 5.16 11.02 -0.82
C LYS A 22 4.25 9.82 -0.93
N PHE A 23 3.59 9.52 0.18
CA PHE A 23 2.60 8.46 0.27
C PHE A 23 1.23 9.05 -0.02
N HIS A 24 0.55 8.50 -1.02
CA HIS A 24 -0.82 8.86 -1.34
C HIS A 24 -1.73 7.85 -0.67
N TRP A 25 -2.45 8.28 0.36
CA TRP A 25 -3.50 7.47 0.98
C TRP A 25 -4.70 7.33 0.04
N ALA A 26 -5.67 6.51 0.42
CA ALA A 26 -6.96 6.51 -0.23
C ALA A 26 -7.58 7.91 -0.08
N GLY A 27 -7.99 8.53 -1.19
CA GLY A 27 -8.54 9.89 -1.19
C GLY A 27 -9.88 9.98 -0.44
N ASN A 28 -10.47 11.18 -0.43
CA ASN A 28 -11.69 11.54 0.33
C ASN A 28 -12.93 10.64 0.17
N GLY A 29 -12.93 9.68 -0.77
CA GLY A 29 -14.00 8.69 -0.93
C GLY A 29 -13.88 7.49 0.02
N TYR A 30 -12.73 7.33 0.69
CA TYR A 30 -12.51 6.29 1.68
C TYR A 30 -12.53 6.92 3.07
N GLY A 31 -13.21 6.28 4.02
CA GLY A 31 -13.22 6.71 5.42
C GLY A 31 -11.86 6.52 6.10
N ASP A 32 -11.84 6.58 7.43
CA ASP A 32 -10.60 6.44 8.22
C ASP A 32 -9.91 5.07 8.08
N ARG A 33 -10.60 4.11 7.46
CA ARG A 33 -10.13 2.74 7.21
C ARG A 33 -10.37 2.34 5.76
N VAL A 34 -9.41 1.61 5.23
CA VAL A 34 -9.47 1.01 3.90
C VAL A 34 -9.12 -0.46 4.07
N GLU A 35 -10.00 -1.34 3.61
CA GLU A 35 -9.67 -2.75 3.45
C GLU A 35 -8.92 -2.95 2.13
N LEU A 36 -7.83 -3.70 2.19
CA LEU A 36 -6.99 -3.99 1.03
C LEU A 36 -7.07 -5.47 0.68
N SER A 37 -7.19 -5.78 -0.60
CA SER A 37 -6.95 -7.15 -1.08
C SER A 37 -5.47 -7.55 -0.91
N PRO A 38 -5.14 -8.85 -0.90
CA PRO A 38 -3.74 -9.31 -0.86
C PRO A 38 -2.86 -8.70 -1.97
N GLU A 39 -3.42 -8.52 -3.17
CA GLU A 39 -2.74 -7.93 -4.33
C GLU A 39 -2.46 -6.44 -4.09
N GLN A 40 -3.44 -5.72 -3.51
CA GLN A 40 -3.26 -4.32 -3.14
C GLN A 40 -2.20 -4.15 -2.05
N VAL A 41 -2.14 -5.06 -1.07
CA VAL A 41 -1.07 -5.06 -0.04
C VAL A 41 0.29 -5.26 -0.69
N THR A 42 0.41 -6.23 -1.60
CA THR A 42 1.66 -6.48 -2.34
C THR A 42 2.09 -5.25 -3.14
N ALA A 43 1.16 -4.67 -3.90
CA ALA A 43 1.42 -3.46 -4.68
C ALA A 43 1.83 -2.27 -3.79
N LEU A 44 1.19 -2.11 -2.62
CA LEU A 44 1.49 -1.06 -1.66
C LEU A 44 2.92 -1.19 -1.10
N VAL A 45 3.31 -2.39 -0.68
CA VAL A 45 4.67 -2.69 -0.17
C VAL A 45 5.71 -2.51 -1.28
N GLN A 46 5.36 -2.85 -2.53
CA GLN A 46 6.14 -2.59 -3.74
C GLN A 46 6.03 -1.14 -4.25
N GLY A 47 5.24 -0.29 -3.58
CA GLY A 47 5.01 1.13 -3.89
C GLY A 47 4.57 1.38 -5.33
N LEU A 48 3.87 0.40 -5.88
CA LEU A 48 3.03 0.51 -7.06
C LEU A 48 1.73 1.27 -6.70
N PRO A 49 0.97 1.76 -7.69
CA PRO A 49 -0.29 2.46 -7.43
C PRO A 49 -1.39 1.47 -6.97
N TRP A 50 -1.31 1.07 -5.71
CA TRP A 50 -2.16 0.05 -5.09
C TRP A 50 -3.66 0.34 -5.22
N GLN A 51 -4.06 1.63 -5.26
CA GLN A 51 -5.45 2.04 -5.46
C GLN A 51 -6.01 1.65 -6.83
N ARG A 52 -5.14 1.37 -7.79
CA ARG A 52 -5.50 1.07 -9.19
C ARG A 52 -5.40 -0.42 -9.52
N ILE A 53 -5.09 -1.25 -8.52
CA ILE A 53 -5.02 -2.69 -8.68
C ILE A 53 -6.44 -3.24 -8.80
N GLY A 54 -6.74 -3.78 -9.98
CA GLY A 54 -7.96 -4.52 -10.27
C GLY A 54 -7.76 -6.04 -10.22
N PRO A 55 -8.73 -6.81 -10.73
CA PRO A 55 -8.65 -8.27 -10.80
C PRO A 55 -7.36 -8.76 -11.45
N ALA A 56 -6.82 -9.88 -10.97
CA ALA A 56 -5.57 -10.48 -11.44
C ALA A 56 -4.33 -9.55 -11.35
N GLY A 57 -4.36 -8.51 -10.51
CA GLY A 57 -3.23 -7.60 -10.33
C GLY A 57 -3.07 -6.56 -11.44
N ALA A 58 -4.06 -6.41 -12.32
CA ALA A 58 -4.00 -5.43 -13.40
C ALA A 58 -4.00 -3.99 -12.85
N ILE A 59 -3.06 -3.16 -13.31
CA ILE A 59 -3.00 -1.73 -12.95
C ILE A 59 -3.83 -0.95 -13.96
N SER A 60 -4.93 -0.33 -13.52
CA SER A 60 -5.68 0.61 -14.35
C SER A 60 -4.87 1.90 -14.59
N VAL A 61 -4.93 2.44 -15.81
CA VAL A 61 -4.25 3.69 -16.20
C VAL A 61 -5.23 4.87 -16.31
N LEU A 62 -6.53 4.58 -16.32
CA LEU A 62 -7.63 5.55 -16.47
C LEU A 62 -7.83 6.41 -15.21
#